data_AF-A0A7K2XER1-F1
#
_entry.id   AF-A0A7K2XER1-F1
#
_cell.length_a   1.000
_cell.length_b   1.000
_cell.length_c   1.000
_cell.angle_alpha   90.00
_cell.angle_beta   90.00
_cell.angle_gamma   90.00
#
_symmetry.space_group_name_H-M   'P 1'
#
loop_
_entity.id
_entity.type
_entity.pdbx_description
1 polymer ?
#
loop_
_entity_poly.entity_id
_entity_poly.type
_entity_poly.pdbx_seq_one_letter_code
_entity_poly.pdbx_strand_id
1 'polypeptide(L)' 'LYRLMSEDEKARLVANIAGSLSQVSREDVVEKNVAHFAAADPEYGRRVAEAVAALRD' A
#
# COMPACT_ATOMS: atom_id res chain seq x y z
N LEU A 1 10.02 2.29 -10.74
CA LEU A 1 9.07 3.41 -10.90
C LEU A 1 8.81 4.14 -9.58
N TYR A 2 8.41 3.47 -8.50
CA TYR A 2 8.16 4.10 -7.19
C TYR A 2 9.30 5.05 -6.70
N ARG A 3 10.56 4.60 -6.78
CA ARG A 3 11.73 5.40 -6.38
C ARG A 3 11.98 6.66 -7.20
N LEU A 4 11.40 6.75 -8.40
CA LEU A 4 11.56 7.89 -9.30
C LEU A 4 10.42 8.92 -9.15
N MET A 5 9.37 8.59 -8.39
CA MET A 5 8.25 9.48 -8.13
C MET A 5 8.63 10.52 -7.09
N SER A 6 8.05 11.72 -7.21
CA SER A 6 8.06 12.72 -6.15
C SER A 6 7.31 12.23 -4.92
N GLU A 7 7.56 12.83 -3.75
CA GLU A 7 6.88 12.43 -2.51
C GLU A 7 5.36 12.61 -2.58
N ASP A 8 4.87 13.65 -3.26
CA ASP A 8 3.44 13.87 -3.46
C ASP A 8 2.80 12.79 -4.34
N GLU A 9 3.51 12.34 -5.39
CA GLU A 9 3.07 11.24 -6.23
C GLU A 9 3.05 9.92 -5.46
N LYS A 10 4.09 9.64 -4.65
CA LYS A 10 4.11 8.46 -3.77
C LYS A 10 2.96 8.50 -2.77
N ALA A 11 2.65 9.66 -2.18
CA ALA A 11 1.56 9.81 -1.24
C ALA A 11 0.20 9.52 -1.89
N ARG A 12 -0.06 10.08 -3.07
CA ARG A 12 -1.30 9.79 -3.84
C ARG A 12 -1.40 8.32 -4.23
N LEU A 13 -0.30 7.71 -4.68
CA LEU A 13 -0.26 6.31 -5.05
C LEU A 13 -0.62 5.41 -3.85
N VAL A 14 0.03 5.63 -2.71
CA VAL A 14 -0.23 4.87 -1.48
C VAL A 14 -1.69 5.04 -1.03
N ALA A 15 -2.20 6.28 -1.01
CA ALA A 15 -3.58 6.55 -0.60
C ALA A 15 -4.61 5.85 -1.51
N ASN A 16 -4.41 5.88 -2.83
CA ASN A 16 -5.30 5.20 -3.77
C ASN A 16 -5.32 3.68 -3.57
N ILE A 17 -4.14 3.08 -3.42
CA ILE A 17 -4.01 1.63 -3.22
C ILE A 17 -4.61 1.22 -1.89
N ALA A 18 -4.33 1.96 -0.82
CA ALA A 18 -4.90 1.69 0.50
C ALA A 18 -6.42 1.82 0.49
N GLY A 19 -6.96 2.83 -0.18
CA GLY A 19 -8.40 3.01 -0.38
C GLY A 19 -9.04 1.79 -1.04
N SER A 20 -8.44 1.23 -2.10
CA SER A 20 -8.95 0.01 -2.73
C SER A 20 -8.75 -1.26 -1.88
N LEU A 21 -7.57 -1.45 -1.28
CA LEU A 21 -7.27 -2.65 -0.50
C LEU A 21 -8.05 -2.72 0.82
N SER A 22 -8.37 -1.59 1.44
CA SER A 22 -9.16 -1.54 2.68
C SER A 22 -10.58 -2.13 2.52
N GLN A 23 -11.11 -2.12 1.30
CA GLN A 23 -12.44 -2.65 0.98
C GLN A 23 -12.43 -4.17 0.71
N VAL A 24 -11.25 -4.79 0.66
CA VAL A 24 -11.13 -6.23 0.41
C VAL A 24 -11.41 -7.00 1.70
N SER A 25 -12.41 -7.89 1.67
CA SER A 25 -12.82 -8.69 2.84
C SER A 25 -11.90 -9.87 3.13
N ARG A 26 -11.09 -10.30 2.16
CA ARG A 26 -10.16 -11.42 2.30
C ARG A 26 -8.79 -10.96 2.76
N GLU A 27 -8.45 -11.30 4.01
CA GLU A 27 -7.17 -10.92 4.60
C GLU A 27 -5.96 -11.46 3.83
N ASP A 28 -6.04 -12.72 3.37
CA ASP A 28 -4.95 -13.36 2.63
C ASP A 28 -4.64 -12.67 1.29
N VAL A 29 -5.62 -11.98 0.71
CA VAL A 29 -5.42 -11.18 -0.50
C VAL A 29 -4.70 -9.88 -0.17
N VAL A 30 -5.09 -9.22 0.93
CA VAL A 30 -4.47 -7.98 1.39
C VAL A 30 -3.00 -8.23 1.74
N GLU A 31 -2.72 -9.26 2.55
CA GLU A 31 -1.37 -9.65 2.97
C GLU A 31 -0.44 -9.93 1.77
N LYS A 32 -0.92 -10.69 0.78
CA LYS A 32 -0.13 -10.99 -0.42
C LYS A 32 0.21 -9.75 -1.24
N ASN A 33 -0.74 -8.83 -1.41
CA ASN A 33 -0.50 -7.59 -2.14
C ASN A 33 0.50 -6.69 -1.41
N VAL A 34 0.36 -6.55 -0.09
CA VAL A 34 1.34 -5.82 0.74
C VAL A 34 2.74 -6.43 0.61
N ALA A 35 2.85 -7.77 0.64
CA ALA A 35 4.13 -8.46 0.46
C ALA A 35 4.76 -8.18 -0.92
N HIS A 36 3.97 -8.12 -1.99
CA HIS A 36 4.47 -7.74 -3.32
C HIS A 36 5.00 -6.31 -3.36
N PHE A 37 4.32 -5.36 -2.70
CA PHE A 37 4.82 -3.98 -2.61
C PHE A 37 6.11 -3.89 -1.80
N ALA A 38 6.22 -4.62 -0.69
CA ALA A 38 7.44 -4.67 0.12
C ALA A 38 8.62 -5.31 -0.64
N ALA A 39 8.35 -6.34 -1.44
CA ALA A 39 9.37 -6.97 -2.29
C ALA A 39 9.86 -6.04 -3.40
N ALA A 40 8.98 -5.17 -3.93
CA ALA A 40 9.37 -4.16 -4.91
C ALA A 40 10.17 -3.01 -4.26
N ASP A 41 9.73 -2.54 -3.09
CA ASP A 41 10.44 -1.55 -2.28
C ASP A 41 9.98 -1.61 -0.80
N PRO A 42 10.90 -1.73 0.18
CA PRO A 42 10.53 -1.83 1.59
C PRO A 42 9.77 -0.63 2.14
N GLU A 43 10.11 0.60 1.71
CA GLU A 43 9.40 1.81 2.14
C GLU A 43 7.97 1.80 1.60
N TYR A 44 7.82 1.43 0.32
CA TYR A 44 6.53 1.38 -0.34
C TYR A 44 5.58 0.38 0.34
N GLY A 45 6.05 -0.86 0.56
CA GLY A 45 5.26 -1.88 1.25
C GLY A 45 4.83 -1.45 2.65
N ARG A 46 5.75 -0.86 3.42
CA ARG A 46 5.43 -0.32 4.75
C ARG A 46 4.34 0.75 4.70
N ARG A 47 4.47 1.73 3.80
CA ARG A 47 3.49 2.83 3.67
C ARG A 47 2.11 2.33 3.25
N VAL A 48 2.05 1.36 2.34
CA VAL A 48 0.76 0.74 1.96
C VAL A 48 0.16 -0.03 3.14
N ALA A 49 0.96 -0.82 3.86
CA ALA A 49 0.47 -1.58 5.01
C ALA A 49 -0.12 -0.68 6.10
N GLU A 50 0.59 0.38 6.48
CA GLU A 50 0.15 1.36 7.48
C GLU A 50 -1.15 2.06 7.05
N ALA A 51 -1.22 2.50 5.79
CA ALA A 51 -2.40 3.18 5.27
C ALA A 51 -3.62 2.25 5.16
N VAL A 52 -3.42 0.98 4.79
CA VAL A 52 -4.52 -0.02 4.77
C VAL A 52 -5.03 -0.28 6.19
N ALA A 53 -4.14 -0.46 7.16
CA ALA A 53 -4.52 -0.67 8.55
C ALA A 53 -5.35 0.50 9.09
N ALA A 54 -4.88 1.74 8.89
CA ALA A 54 -5.57 2.94 9.34
C ALA A 54 -6.97 3.16 8.73
N LEU A 55 -7.27 2.56 7.58
CA LEU A 55 -8.58 2.64 6.92
C LEU A 55 -9.53 1.50 7.29
N ARG A 56 -9.03 0.44 7.93
CA ARG A 56 -9.81 -0.74 8.35
C ARG A 56 -10.17 -0.74 9.83
N ASP A 57 -9.57 0.17 10.61
CA ASP A 57 -9.96 0.52 11.98
C ASP A 57 -11.28 1.30 12.02
#